data_AF-A0A183K317-F1
#
_entry.id   AF-A0A183K317-F1
#
_cell.length_a   1.000
_cell.length_b   1.000
_cell.length_c   1.000
_cell.angle_alpha   90.00
_cell.angle_beta   90.00
_cell.angle_gamma   90.00
#
_symmetry.space_group_name_H-M   'P 1'
#
loop_
_entity.id
_entity.type
_entity.pdbx_description
1 polymer ?
#
loop_
_entity_poly.entity_id
_entity_poly.type
_entity_poly.pdbx_seq_one_letter_code
_entity_poly.pdbx_strand_id
1 'polypeptide(L)'
;MTETIAQIVLRSINVISFIHLRPTDHLQWSKHLFGRCSAYSPENKHIYYSDYFHINVRQPSIDGKTGPDNHIHVEVTGIPSNGVLSAEEGDNVNLECRAVNITDNTPITSTEAIYHFQFDEAAPDRDDTYGGYLADEIIQEQLSNEIGGIQLTLNGMKYGKWHRGRCVVTLIQKDYDKELKEPIKRYTSKYFWSDIRHKGEVQLEGFDPKKQITTIQGITYGKILYIFI
;
A
#
# COMPACT_ATOMS: atom_id res chain seq x y z
N MET A 1 23.92 6.17 4.69
CA MET A 1 22.62 5.75 5.25
C MET A 1 22.64 4.25 5.37
N THR A 2 22.41 3.68 6.54
CA THR A 2 22.26 2.24 6.72
C THR A 2 20.99 1.78 6.00
N GLU A 3 21.15 0.98 4.93
CA GLU A 3 20.05 0.37 4.19
C GLU A 3 19.32 -0.62 5.11
N THR A 4 18.31 -0.14 5.85
CA THR A 4 17.46 -0.98 6.70
C THR A 4 16.19 -1.37 5.96
N ILE A 5 15.84 -2.67 5.99
CA ILE A 5 14.64 -3.27 5.35
C ILE A 5 13.33 -2.77 5.92
N ALA A 6 13.37 -2.17 7.09
CA ALA A 6 12.23 -1.57 7.75
C ALA A 6 12.68 -0.28 8.42
N GLN A 7 11.73 0.64 8.58
CA GLN A 7 11.95 1.81 9.41
C GLN A 7 11.95 1.44 10.89
N ILE A 8 11.07 0.51 11.28
CA ILE A 8 10.91 0.06 12.66
C ILE A 8 11.02 -1.46 12.70
N VAL A 9 11.79 -1.97 13.65
CA VAL A 9 11.92 -3.40 13.93
C VAL A 9 11.60 -3.62 15.41
N LEU A 10 10.51 -4.32 15.68
CA LEU A 10 10.13 -4.71 17.04
C LEU A 10 10.49 -6.18 17.25
N ARG A 11 10.99 -6.49 18.45
CA ARG A 11 11.29 -7.86 18.88
C ARG A 11 10.52 -8.14 20.16
N SER A 12 9.70 -9.19 20.14
CA SER A 12 9.16 -9.84 21.32
C SER A 12 9.77 -11.24 21.45
N ILE A 13 9.38 -11.99 22.49
CA ILE A 13 10.04 -13.26 22.87
C ILE A 13 10.25 -14.19 21.67
N ASN A 14 9.19 -14.43 20.89
CA ASN A 14 9.22 -15.36 19.75
C ASN A 14 8.80 -14.71 18.41
N VAL A 15 8.66 -13.38 18.36
CA VAL A 15 8.15 -12.68 17.18
C VAL A 15 9.06 -11.49 16.85
N ILE A 16 9.39 -11.36 15.57
CA ILE A 16 10.00 -10.15 15.01
C ILE A 16 8.97 -9.50 14.07
N SER A 17 8.69 -8.22 14.31
CA SER A 17 7.77 -7.44 13.48
C SER A 17 8.56 -6.37 12.75
N PHE A 18 8.45 -6.38 11.42
CA PHE A 18 9.01 -5.35 10.56
C PHE A 18 7.89 -4.39 10.18
N ILE A 19 8.04 -3.12 10.52
CA ILE A 19 7.03 -2.09 10.29
C ILE A 19 7.62 -1.06 9.32
N HIS A 20 6.84 -0.75 8.28
CA HIS A 20 7.21 0.10 7.14
C HIS A 20 8.41 -0.48 6.37
N LEU A 21 8.14 -1.60 5.70
CA LEU A 21 9.13 -2.32 4.89
C LEU A 21 9.58 -1.46 3.70
N ARG A 22 10.88 -1.49 3.41
CA ARG A 22 11.48 -0.85 2.23
C ARG A 22 11.77 -1.92 1.18
N PRO A 23 11.50 -1.66 -0.11
CA PRO A 23 11.89 -2.56 -1.18
C PRO A 23 13.38 -2.93 -1.11
N THR A 24 13.69 -4.19 -1.38
CA THR A 24 15.04 -4.77 -1.37
C THR A 24 15.45 -5.31 -2.74
N ASP A 25 14.58 -5.20 -3.73
CA ASP A 25 14.77 -5.63 -5.12
C ASP A 25 15.91 -4.92 -5.85
N HIS A 26 16.21 -3.68 -5.49
CA HIS A 26 17.36 -2.94 -6.01
C HIS A 26 18.69 -3.31 -5.33
N LEU A 27 18.66 -4.07 -4.24
CA LEU A 27 19.88 -4.43 -3.50
C LEU A 27 20.62 -5.56 -4.20
N GLN A 28 21.96 -5.46 -4.24
CA GLN A 28 22.82 -6.57 -4.68
C GLN A 28 22.65 -7.77 -3.73
N TRP A 29 22.89 -8.99 -4.23
CA TRP A 29 22.73 -10.23 -3.45
C TRP A 29 23.48 -10.22 -2.11
N SER A 30 24.69 -9.65 -2.06
CA SER A 30 25.49 -9.50 -0.84
C SER A 30 24.86 -8.60 0.23
N LYS A 31 23.84 -7.82 -0.15
CA LYS A 31 23.06 -6.93 0.70
C LYS A 31 21.65 -7.45 0.98
N HIS A 32 21.29 -8.62 0.45
CA HIS A 32 20.02 -9.27 0.77
C HIS A 32 20.01 -9.68 2.24
N LEU A 33 18.85 -9.54 2.87
CA LEU A 33 18.69 -9.80 4.29
C LEU A 33 18.17 -11.22 4.53
N PHE A 34 18.82 -11.86 5.50
CA PHE A 34 18.53 -13.23 5.90
C PHE A 34 18.14 -13.23 7.38
N GLY A 35 17.08 -13.95 7.70
CA GLY A 35 16.69 -14.26 9.06
C GLY A 35 16.99 -15.71 9.39
N ARG A 36 17.13 -16.01 10.68
CA ARG A 36 17.09 -17.37 11.21
C ARG A 36 16.52 -17.32 12.63
N CYS A 37 15.82 -18.38 13.03
CA CYS A 37 15.43 -18.56 14.42
C CYS A 37 16.61 -19.17 15.19
N SER A 38 16.82 -18.73 16.44
CA SER A 38 17.81 -19.31 17.35
C SER A 38 17.15 -19.58 18.71
N ALA A 39 17.31 -20.80 19.22
CA ALA A 39 16.78 -21.20 20.52
C ALA A 39 17.92 -21.71 21.41
N TYR A 40 18.05 -21.15 22.61
CA TYR A 40 19.03 -21.61 23.59
C TYR A 40 18.40 -22.64 24.52
N SER A 41 19.05 -23.81 24.67
CA SER A 41 18.73 -24.80 25.69
C SER A 41 19.70 -24.63 26.88
N PRO A 42 19.21 -24.21 28.06
CA PRO A 42 20.03 -24.08 29.25
C PRO A 42 20.57 -25.43 29.75
N GLU A 43 19.78 -26.50 29.61
CA GLU A 43 20.12 -27.84 30.06
C GLU A 43 21.36 -28.38 29.35
N ASN A 44 21.36 -28.30 28.02
CA ASN A 44 22.45 -28.79 27.19
C ASN A 44 23.51 -27.72 26.89
N LYS A 45 23.31 -26.49 27.39
CA LYS A 45 24.10 -25.29 27.08
C LYS A 45 24.35 -25.12 25.58
N HIS A 46 23.34 -25.42 24.78
CA HIS A 46 23.46 -25.48 23.32
C HIS A 46 22.48 -24.50 22.66
N ILE A 47 22.89 -23.90 21.54
CA ILE A 47 22.01 -23.06 20.71
C ILE A 47 21.63 -23.85 19.48
N TYR A 48 20.33 -24.05 19.31
CA TYR A 48 19.74 -24.61 18.11
C TYR A 48 19.36 -23.49 17.15
N TYR A 49 19.41 -23.79 15.86
CA TYR A 49 19.08 -22.84 14.84
C TYR A 49 18.20 -23.46 13.77
N SER A 50 17.30 -22.65 13.21
CA SER A 50 16.67 -23.00 11.93
C SER A 50 17.66 -22.81 10.77
N ASP A 51 17.24 -23.29 9.61
CA ASP A 51 17.76 -22.83 8.33
C ASP A 51 17.55 -21.32 8.17
N TYR A 52 18.38 -20.70 7.33
CA TYR A 52 18.23 -19.31 6.96
C TYR A 52 17.01 -19.14 6.04
N PHE A 53 16.22 -18.10 6.29
CA PHE A 53 15.16 -17.65 5.40
C PHE A 53 15.48 -16.28 4.83
N HIS A 54 15.11 -16.07 3.57
CA HIS A 54 15.31 -14.80 2.89
C HIS A 54 14.16 -13.84 3.23
N ILE A 55 14.50 -12.58 3.48
CA ILE A 55 13.50 -11.52 3.55
C ILE A 55 13.64 -10.70 2.27
N ASN A 56 12.68 -10.88 1.36
CA ASN A 56 12.64 -10.18 0.08
C ASN A 56 11.38 -9.32 0.02
N VAL A 57 11.57 -8.01 0.11
CA VAL A 57 10.53 -7.02 -0.09
C VAL A 57 10.62 -6.58 -1.55
N ARG A 58 9.72 -7.03 -2.40
CA ARG A 58 9.73 -6.64 -3.81
C ARG A 58 8.84 -5.44 -4.02
N GLN A 59 9.33 -4.43 -4.75
CA GLN A 59 8.41 -3.49 -5.37
C GLN A 59 7.69 -4.26 -6.48
N PRO A 60 6.36 -4.16 -6.59
CA PRO A 60 5.67 -4.60 -7.79
C PRO A 60 6.28 -3.86 -8.97
N SER A 61 6.71 -4.60 -10.01
CA SER A 61 7.24 -3.99 -11.22
C SER A 61 6.27 -2.94 -11.74
N ILE A 62 6.73 -1.69 -11.84
CA ILE A 62 5.96 -0.58 -12.41
C ILE A 62 5.86 -0.74 -13.94
N ASP A 63 6.69 -1.61 -14.54
CA ASP A 63 6.65 -1.93 -15.96
C ASP A 63 5.46 -2.83 -16.30
N GLY A 64 4.35 -2.14 -16.56
CA GLY A 64 3.21 -2.57 -17.32
C GLY A 64 2.54 -1.30 -17.80
N LYS A 65 2.31 -1.15 -19.12
CA LYS A 65 1.39 -0.10 -19.57
C LYS A 65 0.11 -0.28 -18.78
N THR A 66 -0.38 0.77 -18.12
CA THR A 66 -1.80 0.91 -17.77
C THR A 66 -2.53 0.83 -19.10
N GLY A 67 -2.86 -0.40 -19.50
CA GLY A 67 -3.29 -0.69 -20.86
C GLY A 67 -4.62 0.00 -21.12
N PRO A 68 -4.87 0.48 -22.35
CA PRO A 68 -6.16 1.06 -22.74
C PRO A 68 -7.27 -0.01 -22.88
N ASP A 69 -7.12 -1.17 -22.25
CA ASP A 69 -7.97 -2.32 -22.51
C ASP A 69 -9.12 -2.32 -21.49
N ASN A 70 -10.28 -1.85 -21.95
CA ASN A 70 -11.53 -1.71 -21.19
C ASN A 70 -12.16 -3.06 -20.81
N HIS A 71 -11.36 -4.08 -20.54
CA HIS A 71 -11.84 -5.43 -20.18
C HIS A 71 -11.97 -5.63 -18.68
N ILE A 72 -11.13 -4.99 -17.87
CA ILE A 72 -11.17 -5.13 -16.41
C ILE A 72 -11.48 -3.78 -15.76
N HIS A 73 -12.51 -3.79 -14.91
CA HIS A 73 -12.83 -2.68 -14.03
C HIS A 73 -12.26 -2.96 -12.65
N VAL A 74 -11.48 -2.01 -12.12
CA VAL A 74 -10.95 -2.06 -10.75
C VAL A 74 -11.71 -1.06 -9.89
N GLU A 75 -12.30 -1.56 -8.82
CA GLU A 75 -13.12 -0.82 -7.88
C GLU A 75 -12.45 -0.72 -6.51
N VAL A 76 -12.64 0.42 -5.86
CA VAL A 76 -12.33 0.60 -4.43
C VAL A 76 -13.63 0.87 -3.68
N THR A 77 -13.98 0.01 -2.74
CA THR A 77 -15.09 0.23 -1.80
C THR A 77 -14.56 0.85 -0.50
N GLY A 78 -15.44 1.47 0.28
CA GLY A 78 -15.05 2.25 1.47
C GLY A 78 -14.69 3.71 1.18
N ILE A 79 -14.75 4.13 -0.09
CA ILE A 79 -14.64 5.53 -0.50
C ILE A 79 -16.03 6.05 -0.92
N PRO A 80 -16.47 7.23 -0.44
CA PRO A 80 -17.71 7.84 -0.90
C PRO A 80 -17.68 8.14 -2.41
N SER A 81 -18.86 8.31 -3.02
CA SER A 81 -19.00 8.53 -4.48
C SER A 81 -18.31 9.80 -5.00
N ASN A 82 -18.05 10.78 -4.12
CA ASN A 82 -17.27 11.97 -4.44
C ASN A 82 -15.76 11.66 -4.61
N GLY A 83 -15.31 10.44 -4.29
CA GLY A 83 -13.93 9.98 -4.39
C GLY A 83 -13.01 10.48 -3.27
N VAL A 84 -13.55 11.10 -2.22
CA VAL A 84 -12.76 11.69 -1.13
C VAL A 84 -12.97 10.89 0.14
N LEU A 85 -11.86 10.36 0.69
CA LEU A 85 -11.84 9.75 2.01
C LEU A 85 -11.68 10.85 3.06
N SER A 86 -12.81 11.24 3.65
CA SER A 86 -12.85 12.19 4.78
C SER A 86 -12.90 11.42 6.10
N ALA A 87 -11.93 11.67 6.98
CA ALA A 87 -11.87 11.10 8.33
C ALA A 87 -11.09 12.04 9.27
N GLU A 88 -11.23 11.84 10.58
CA GLU A 88 -10.39 12.52 11.57
C GLU A 88 -9.12 11.73 11.86
N GLU A 89 -8.07 12.44 12.28
CA GLU A 89 -6.86 11.81 12.78
C GLU A 89 -7.17 10.89 13.96
N GLY A 90 -6.71 9.64 13.86
CA GLY A 90 -7.01 8.59 14.83
C GLY A 90 -8.21 7.71 14.47
N ASP A 91 -8.99 8.04 13.43
CA ASP A 91 -10.10 7.19 12.98
C ASP A 91 -9.61 5.89 12.36
N ASN A 92 -10.51 4.90 12.32
CA ASN A 92 -10.29 3.63 11.65
C ASN A 92 -11.05 3.60 10.32
N VAL A 93 -10.37 3.17 9.25
CA VAL A 93 -10.92 3.13 7.89
C VAL A 93 -10.69 1.74 7.28
N ASN A 94 -11.73 1.21 6.64
CA ASN A 94 -11.65 -0.01 5.85
C ASN A 94 -11.85 0.30 4.37
N LEU A 95 -10.91 -0.14 3.54
CA LEU A 95 -10.99 -0.05 2.08
C LEU A 95 -10.95 -1.46 1.51
N GLU A 96 -11.75 -1.77 0.50
CA GLU A 96 -11.54 -2.99 -0.27
C GLU A 96 -11.13 -2.66 -1.68
N CYS A 97 -10.25 -3.47 -2.24
CA CYS A 97 -9.98 -3.46 -3.66
C CYS A 97 -10.48 -4.73 -4.30
N ARG A 98 -11.27 -4.57 -5.36
CA ARG A 98 -11.80 -5.67 -6.17
C ARG A 98 -11.64 -5.36 -7.65
N ALA A 99 -11.65 -6.41 -8.47
CA ALA A 99 -11.71 -6.25 -9.91
C ALA A 99 -12.73 -7.21 -10.52
N VAL A 100 -13.38 -6.74 -11.57
CA VAL A 100 -14.38 -7.49 -12.32
C VAL A 100 -14.10 -7.36 -13.82
N ASN A 101 -14.46 -8.38 -14.58
CA ASN A 101 -14.52 -8.28 -16.04
C ASN A 101 -15.70 -7.38 -16.44
N ILE A 102 -15.45 -6.41 -17.30
CA ILE A 102 -16.44 -5.41 -17.74
C ILE A 102 -17.55 -6.06 -18.59
N THR A 103 -17.25 -7.17 -19.27
CA THR A 103 -18.18 -7.83 -20.19
C THR A 103 -19.30 -8.55 -19.47
N ASP A 104 -19.00 -9.22 -18.36
CA ASP A 104 -19.92 -10.13 -17.67
C ASP A 104 -20.00 -9.90 -16.15
N ASN A 105 -19.29 -8.89 -15.62
CA ASN A 105 -19.16 -8.60 -14.19
C ASN A 105 -18.62 -9.77 -13.35
N THR A 106 -17.91 -10.72 -13.97
CA THR A 106 -17.28 -11.81 -13.21
C THR A 106 -16.12 -11.29 -12.37
N PRO A 107 -16.02 -11.66 -11.08
CA PRO A 107 -14.89 -11.26 -10.23
C PRO A 107 -13.59 -11.89 -10.70
N ILE A 108 -12.51 -11.11 -10.67
CA ILE A 108 -11.15 -11.62 -10.90
C ILE A 108 -10.63 -12.18 -9.58
N THR A 109 -10.37 -13.48 -9.52
CA THR A 109 -10.03 -14.11 -8.24
C THR A 109 -8.56 -13.85 -7.84
N SER A 110 -8.24 -14.04 -6.55
CA SER A 110 -6.86 -13.94 -6.03
C SER A 110 -5.92 -15.01 -6.60
N THR A 111 -6.43 -16.00 -7.33
CA THR A 111 -5.63 -16.98 -8.09
C THR A 111 -5.23 -16.50 -9.48
N GLU A 112 -5.93 -15.49 -10.00
CA GLU A 112 -5.74 -14.95 -11.34
C GLU A 112 -5.05 -13.60 -11.33
N ALA A 113 -5.05 -12.92 -10.18
CA ALA A 113 -4.47 -11.60 -10.03
C ALA A 113 -3.87 -11.35 -8.66
N ILE A 114 -2.90 -10.44 -8.64
CA ILE A 114 -2.30 -9.86 -7.44
C ILE A 114 -2.90 -8.47 -7.24
N TYR A 115 -3.38 -8.22 -6.03
CA TYR A 115 -4.02 -6.97 -5.63
C TYR A 115 -3.15 -6.19 -4.67
N HIS A 116 -3.09 -4.88 -4.83
CA HIS A 116 -2.48 -3.99 -3.85
C HIS A 116 -3.03 -2.56 -3.92
N PHE A 117 -2.90 -1.83 -2.82
CA PHE A 117 -3.09 -0.38 -2.83
C PHE A 117 -1.78 0.33 -3.17
N GLN A 118 -1.90 1.44 -3.89
CA GLN A 118 -0.83 2.39 -4.16
C GLN A 118 -1.24 3.75 -3.60
N PHE A 119 -0.37 4.38 -2.83
CA PHE A 119 -0.59 5.71 -2.26
C PHE A 119 0.53 6.65 -2.69
N ASP A 120 0.17 7.90 -2.98
CA ASP A 120 1.13 8.98 -3.19
C ASP A 120 1.35 9.66 -1.82
N GLU A 121 2.47 9.33 -1.18
CA GLU A 121 2.90 9.95 0.09
C GLU A 121 3.38 11.40 -0.12
N ALA A 122 3.27 12.21 0.93
CA ALA A 122 3.66 13.62 0.93
C ALA A 122 5.19 13.86 1.05
N ALA A 123 6.00 12.79 1.10
CA ALA A 123 7.46 12.88 1.28
C ALA A 123 8.21 13.20 -0.03
N PRO A 124 9.42 13.80 0.01
CA PRO A 124 10.10 14.34 -1.17
C PRO A 124 10.62 13.28 -2.15
N ASP A 125 10.82 12.05 -1.68
CA ASP A 125 11.37 10.96 -2.48
C ASP A 125 10.20 10.15 -3.05
N ARG A 126 9.79 10.53 -4.26
CA ARG A 126 8.65 10.02 -5.02
C ARG A 126 8.86 8.58 -5.54
N ASP A 127 9.25 7.67 -4.67
CA ASP A 127 9.09 6.25 -4.93
C ASP A 127 7.77 5.85 -4.28
N ASP A 128 6.83 5.37 -5.09
CA ASP A 128 5.50 4.88 -4.71
C ASP A 128 5.56 4.00 -3.44
N THR A 129 5.48 4.62 -2.25
CA THR A 129 5.77 3.98 -0.98
C THR A 129 4.53 3.27 -0.44
N TYR A 130 4.73 2.02 -0.05
CA TYR A 130 3.72 1.25 0.67
C TYR A 130 3.57 1.79 2.09
N GLY A 131 2.62 2.69 2.23
CA GLY A 131 1.62 2.73 3.28
C GLY A 131 2.08 3.02 4.70
N GLY A 132 3.37 3.03 5.00
CA GLY A 132 3.83 3.03 6.37
C GLY A 132 3.33 4.23 7.17
N TYR A 133 3.21 5.38 6.53
CA TYR A 133 2.81 6.60 7.22
C TYR A 133 1.30 6.87 7.18
N LEU A 134 0.45 5.96 6.69
CA LEU A 134 -0.99 6.24 6.52
C LEU A 134 -1.77 6.21 7.84
N ALA A 135 -1.41 5.28 8.72
CA ALA A 135 -2.14 4.98 9.95
C ALA A 135 -1.18 4.39 11.01
N ASP A 136 -1.61 4.33 12.27
CA ASP A 136 -0.84 3.68 13.36
C ASP A 136 -0.63 2.18 13.11
N GLU A 137 -1.65 1.53 12.55
CA GLU A 137 -1.60 0.12 12.18
C GLU A 137 -2.31 -0.10 10.84
N ILE A 138 -1.74 -1.00 10.03
CA ILE A 138 -2.26 -1.33 8.71
C ILE A 138 -2.30 -2.84 8.59
N ILE A 139 -3.50 -3.36 8.35
CA ILE A 139 -3.76 -4.78 8.18
C ILE A 139 -4.29 -4.99 6.77
N GLN A 140 -3.67 -5.91 6.03
CA GLN A 140 -4.15 -6.31 4.72
C GLN A 140 -4.56 -7.79 4.75
N GLU A 141 -5.78 -8.07 4.34
CA GLU A 141 -6.34 -9.42 4.30
C GLU A 141 -6.83 -9.72 2.88
N GLN A 142 -6.68 -10.97 2.45
CA GLN A 142 -7.32 -11.41 1.20
C GLN A 142 -8.82 -11.57 1.44
N LEU A 143 -9.62 -11.10 0.48
CA LEU A 143 -11.04 -11.43 0.45
C LEU A 143 -11.22 -12.90 0.04
N SER A 144 -12.43 -13.44 0.26
CA SER A 144 -12.73 -14.83 -0.11
C SER A 144 -12.45 -15.07 -1.60
N ASN A 145 -12.04 -16.29 -1.94
CA ASN A 145 -11.68 -16.65 -3.31
C ASN A 145 -12.83 -16.44 -4.32
N GLU A 146 -14.09 -16.52 -3.87
CA GLU A 146 -15.27 -16.29 -4.71
C GLU A 146 -15.45 -14.81 -5.09
N ILE A 147 -15.02 -13.90 -4.22
CA ILE A 147 -15.15 -12.45 -4.41
C ILE A 147 -13.87 -11.89 -5.04
N GLY A 148 -12.71 -12.45 -4.70
CA GLY A 148 -11.40 -11.94 -5.09
C GLY A 148 -11.08 -10.59 -4.45
N GLY A 149 -9.80 -10.21 -4.47
CA GLY A 149 -9.36 -8.91 -3.99
C GLY A 149 -8.80 -8.91 -2.57
N ILE A 150 -8.65 -7.71 -2.02
CA ILE A 150 -8.06 -7.48 -0.70
C ILE A 150 -8.88 -6.45 0.09
N GLN A 151 -8.85 -6.58 1.41
CA GLN A 151 -9.27 -5.54 2.34
C GLN A 151 -8.02 -4.92 2.98
N LEU A 152 -8.01 -3.59 3.08
CA LEU A 152 -7.03 -2.80 3.78
C LEU A 152 -7.72 -2.09 4.96
N THR A 153 -7.37 -2.49 6.17
CA THR A 153 -7.80 -1.87 7.41
C THR A 153 -6.71 -0.93 7.89
N LEU A 154 -7.05 0.35 8.03
CA LEU A 154 -6.19 1.43 8.49
C LEU A 154 -6.68 1.89 9.86
N ASN A 155 -5.94 1.54 10.92
CA ASN A 155 -6.29 1.91 12.29
C ASN A 155 -5.47 3.11 12.73
N GLY A 156 -6.14 4.17 13.21
CA GLY A 156 -5.46 5.38 13.65
C GLY A 156 -4.89 6.21 12.49
N MET A 157 -5.75 6.66 11.58
CA MET A 157 -5.38 7.47 10.40
C MET A 157 -4.50 8.67 10.77
N LYS A 158 -3.45 8.92 9.98
CA LYS A 158 -2.50 10.03 10.19
C LYS A 158 -2.79 11.23 9.29
N TYR A 159 -2.74 12.42 9.88
CA TYR A 159 -2.88 13.67 9.15
C TYR A 159 -1.67 14.00 8.27
N GLY A 160 -1.91 14.48 7.05
CA GLY A 160 -0.89 15.10 6.19
C GLY A 160 0.18 14.15 5.63
N LYS A 161 -0.07 12.84 5.61
CA LYS A 161 0.93 11.83 5.21
C LYS A 161 0.83 11.39 3.75
N TRP A 162 -0.35 11.49 3.15
CA TRP A 162 -0.62 11.08 1.77
C TRP A 162 -1.72 11.94 1.16
N HIS A 163 -1.76 11.98 -0.17
CA HIS A 163 -2.66 12.87 -0.91
C HIS A 163 -3.72 12.14 -1.71
N ARG A 164 -3.34 11.02 -2.33
CA ARG A 164 -4.25 10.18 -3.11
C ARG A 164 -3.82 8.74 -3.06
N GLY A 165 -4.78 7.85 -3.22
CA GLY A 165 -4.57 6.42 -3.31
C GLY A 165 -5.34 5.83 -4.47
N ARG A 166 -4.97 4.64 -4.90
CA ARG A 166 -5.71 3.84 -5.88
C ARG A 166 -5.46 2.37 -5.62
N CYS A 167 -6.36 1.53 -6.09
CA CYS A 167 -6.03 0.12 -6.21
C CYS A 167 -5.33 -0.18 -7.54
N VAL A 168 -4.40 -1.13 -7.47
CA VAL A 168 -3.68 -1.70 -8.60
C VAL A 168 -3.89 -3.22 -8.60
N VAL A 169 -4.19 -3.75 -9.78
CA VAL A 169 -4.41 -5.18 -10.03
C VAL A 169 -3.51 -5.64 -11.14
N THR A 170 -2.71 -6.66 -10.85
CA THR A 170 -1.76 -7.26 -11.80
C THR A 170 -2.20 -8.68 -12.10
N LEU A 171 -2.49 -8.99 -13.36
CA LEU A 171 -2.88 -10.35 -13.76
C LEU A 171 -1.68 -11.29 -13.68
N ILE A 172 -1.88 -12.47 -13.12
CA ILE A 172 -0.89 -13.54 -13.07
C ILE A 172 -0.84 -14.19 -14.45
N GLN A 173 0.31 -14.11 -15.12
CA GLN A 173 0.51 -14.78 -16.41
C GLN A 173 0.49 -16.30 -16.22
N LYS A 174 -0.34 -16.99 -16.99
CA LYS A 174 -0.31 -18.45 -17.08
C LYS A 174 0.92 -18.86 -17.89
N ASP A 175 1.48 -20.04 -17.61
CA ASP A 175 2.77 -20.47 -18.18
C ASP A 175 2.79 -20.51 -19.72
N TYR A 176 1.63 -20.71 -20.36
CA TYR A 176 1.49 -20.64 -21.82
C TYR A 176 1.78 -19.23 -22.39
N ASP A 177 1.43 -18.16 -21.66
CA ASP A 177 1.59 -16.78 -22.13
C ASP A 177 3.05 -16.27 -21.95
N LYS A 178 3.84 -16.95 -21.12
CA LYS A 178 5.27 -16.64 -20.92
C LYS A 178 6.10 -16.96 -22.16
N GLU A 179 5.74 -18.00 -22.91
CA GLU A 179 6.37 -18.34 -24.19
C GLU A 179 6.05 -17.29 -25.26
N LEU A 180 4.88 -16.64 -25.18
CA LEU A 180 4.41 -15.62 -26.12
C LEU A 180 4.96 -14.21 -25.85
N LYS A 181 5.78 -14.01 -24.81
CA LYS A 181 6.34 -12.70 -24.39
C LYS A 181 5.27 -11.59 -24.29
N GLU A 182 4.03 -11.90 -23.92
CA GLU A 182 3.05 -10.84 -23.67
C GLU A 182 3.48 -10.02 -22.45
N PRO A 183 3.33 -8.68 -22.48
CA PRO A 183 3.63 -7.84 -21.33
C PRO A 183 2.66 -8.16 -20.19
N ILE A 184 3.15 -8.06 -18.94
CA ILE A 184 2.31 -8.16 -17.74
C ILE A 184 1.20 -7.10 -17.82
N LYS A 185 -0.07 -7.53 -17.70
CA LYS A 185 -1.23 -6.63 -17.75
C LYS A 185 -1.53 -6.11 -16.36
N ARG A 186 -1.58 -4.78 -16.26
CA ARG A 186 -1.84 -4.04 -15.02
C ARG A 186 -3.03 -3.11 -15.21
N TYR A 187 -3.96 -3.16 -14.27
CA TYR A 187 -5.17 -2.36 -14.23
C TYR A 187 -5.20 -1.54 -12.94
N THR A 188 -5.81 -0.35 -13.00
CA THR A 188 -5.85 0.56 -11.85
C THR A 188 -7.23 1.16 -11.69
N SER A 189 -7.67 1.35 -10.45
CA SER A 189 -8.85 2.16 -10.17
C SER A 189 -8.58 3.63 -10.50
N LYS A 190 -9.65 4.43 -10.51
CA LYS A 190 -9.49 5.88 -10.35
C LYS A 190 -8.80 6.17 -9.02
N TYR A 191 -8.08 7.29 -8.97
CA TYR A 191 -7.60 7.81 -7.69
C TYR A 191 -8.77 8.20 -6.79
N PHE A 192 -8.63 7.91 -5.50
CA PHE A 192 -9.36 8.55 -4.42
C PHE A 192 -8.41 9.49 -3.68
N TRP A 193 -8.96 10.50 -3.01
CA TRP A 193 -8.20 11.58 -2.38
C TRP A 193 -8.33 11.56 -0.86
N SER A 194 -7.27 12.01 -0.20
CA SER A 194 -7.19 12.16 1.26
C SER A 194 -7.79 13.49 1.71
N ASP A 195 -8.68 13.46 2.68
CA ASP A 195 -9.18 14.61 3.45
C ASP A 195 -9.17 14.25 4.94
N ILE A 196 -7.99 13.90 5.43
CA ILE A 196 -7.77 13.63 6.86
C ILE A 196 -7.55 14.96 7.57
N ARG A 197 -8.28 15.17 8.68
CA ARG A 197 -8.26 16.42 9.45
C ARG A 197 -7.73 16.18 10.84
N HIS A 198 -7.19 17.22 11.50
CA HIS A 198 -6.89 17.07 12.92
C HIS A 198 -8.19 16.90 13.71
N LYS A 199 -8.10 16.19 14.82
CA LYS A 199 -9.24 15.96 15.71
C LYS A 199 -9.84 17.29 16.18
N GLY A 200 -11.13 17.49 15.92
CA GLY A 200 -11.86 18.70 16.29
C GLY A 200 -11.69 19.89 15.32
N GLU A 201 -11.03 19.73 14.18
CA GLU A 201 -11.04 20.75 13.12
C GLU A 201 -12.38 20.76 12.37
N VAL A 202 -12.96 21.95 12.25
CA VAL A 202 -14.20 22.15 11.48
C VAL A 202 -13.86 22.14 9.98
N GLN A 203 -14.70 21.46 9.19
CA GLN A 203 -14.58 21.46 7.73
C GLN A 203 -14.63 22.88 7.18
N LEU A 204 -13.57 23.33 6.53
CA LEU A 204 -13.53 24.63 5.88
C LEU A 204 -14.46 24.62 4.65
N GLU A 205 -15.43 25.54 4.61
CA GLU A 205 -16.27 25.74 3.42
C GLU A 205 -15.41 26.14 2.21
N GLY A 206 -15.62 25.45 1.08
CA GLY A 206 -14.88 25.69 -0.16
C GLY A 206 -13.53 24.94 -0.29
N PHE A 207 -13.17 24.12 0.69
CA PHE A 207 -12.00 23.22 0.59
C PHE A 207 -12.27 22.07 -0.40
N ASP A 208 -11.40 21.92 -1.40
CA ASP A 208 -11.43 20.81 -2.37
C ASP A 208 -10.07 20.09 -2.37
N PRO A 209 -9.97 18.91 -1.74
CA PRO A 209 -8.74 18.11 -1.68
C PRO A 209 -8.15 17.81 -3.06
N LYS A 210 -9.01 17.69 -4.09
CA LYS A 210 -8.57 17.37 -5.45
C LYS A 210 -7.82 18.52 -6.11
N LYS A 211 -8.06 19.77 -5.69
CA LYS A 211 -7.45 20.98 -6.26
C LYS A 211 -6.12 21.36 -5.60
N GLN A 212 -5.87 20.98 -4.35
CA GLN A 212 -4.62 21.30 -3.65
C GLN A 212 -3.38 20.71 -4.35
N ILE A 213 -3.48 19.49 -4.90
CA ILE A 213 -2.35 18.81 -5.54
C ILE A 213 -1.93 19.52 -6.85
N THR A 214 -2.90 20.07 -7.60
CA THR A 214 -2.61 20.85 -8.82
C THR A 214 -1.74 22.07 -8.48
N THR A 215 -1.94 22.68 -7.31
CA THR A 215 -1.10 23.80 -6.82
C THR A 215 0.28 23.33 -6.35
N ILE A 216 0.42 22.11 -5.82
CA ILE A 216 1.72 21.53 -5.42
C ILE A 216 2.61 21.26 -6.66
N GLN A 217 2.03 20.90 -7.81
CA GLN A 217 2.76 20.73 -9.08
C GLN A 217 3.14 22.06 -9.79
N GLY A 218 2.83 23.23 -9.19
CA GLY A 218 3.19 24.55 -9.70
C GLY A 218 3.59 25.58 -8.63
N ILE A 219 3.97 25.09 -7.44
CA ILE A 219 4.33 25.79 -6.18
C ILE A 219 3.70 27.17 -5.96
N THR A 220 2.82 27.25 -4.95
CA THR A 220 2.90 28.36 -3.98
C THR A 220 2.60 27.84 -2.59
N TYR A 221 3.63 27.85 -1.73
CA TYR A 221 3.45 27.85 -0.28
C TYR A 221 2.98 29.25 0.13
N GLY A 222 1.83 29.36 0.78
CA GLY A 222 1.41 30.63 1.36
C GLY A 222 -0.08 30.76 1.64
N LYS A 223 -0.53 30.20 2.77
CA LYS A 223 -1.14 30.97 3.87
C LYS A 223 -1.45 30.00 5.02
N ILE A 224 -0.47 29.85 5.89
CA ILE A 224 -0.74 29.59 7.30
C ILE A 224 -1.53 30.81 7.77
N LEU A 225 -2.82 30.63 8.04
CA LEU A 225 -3.61 31.60 8.80
C LEU A 225 -4.12 30.87 10.04
N TYR A 226 -3.28 30.89 11.08
CA TYR A 226 -3.80 30.72 12.44
C TYR A 226 -4.69 31.93 12.71
N ILE A 227 -6.01 31.72 12.76
CA ILE A 227 -6.90 32.62 13.48
C ILE A 227 -7.24 31.91 14.79
N PHE A 228 -6.51 32.28 15.85
CA PHE A 228 -7.05 32.15 17.19
C PHE A 228 -8.05 33.29 17.37
N ILE A 229 -9.30 32.97 17.72
CA ILE A 229 -10.23 33.91 18.35
C ILE A 229 -10.45 33.43 19.78
#